data_AF-X0UBC2-F1
#
_entry.id   AF-X0UBC2-F1
#
_cell.length_a   1.000
_cell.length_b   1.000
_cell.length_c   1.000
_cell.angle_alpha   90.00
_cell.angle_beta   90.00
_cell.angle_gamma   90.00
#
_symmetry.space_group_name_H-M   'P 1'
#
loop_
_entity.id
_entity.type
_entity.pdbx_description
1 polymer ?
#
loop_
_entity_poly.entity_id
_entity_poly.type
_entity_poly.pdbx_seq_one_letter_code
_entity_poly.pdbx_strand_id
1 'polypeptide(L)'
;MDFIELVRQFRVGPFAVFDIVVSYLGIFLLAPRLTRLALKVRLHISKAQWLWLVLPISIFVHLIFGLRTPLTKMVIDPNNYYLAKLVI
;
A
#
# COMPACT_ATOMS: atom_id res chain seq x y z
N MET A 1 -20.89 -13.46 12.17
CA MET A 1 -19.72 -13.24 11.30
C MET A 1 -20.21 -12.55 10.05
N ASP A 2 -19.76 -11.33 9.81
CA ASP A 2 -20.07 -10.61 8.57
C ASP A 2 -19.13 -11.07 7.43
N PHE A 3 -19.54 -10.88 6.18
CA PHE A 3 -18.76 -11.24 5.00
C PHE A 3 -17.38 -10.55 5.00
N ILE A 4 -17.30 -9.28 5.43
CA ILE A 4 -16.02 -8.57 5.53
C ILE A 4 -15.08 -9.23 6.55
N GLU A 5 -15.61 -9.72 7.66
CA GLU A 5 -14.82 -10.47 8.65
C GLU A 5 -14.32 -11.80 8.07
N LEU A 6 -15.19 -12.51 7.34
CA LEU A 6 -14.85 -13.76 6.66
C LEU A 6 -13.67 -13.57 5.69
N VAL A 7 -13.66 -12.51 4.90
CA VAL A 7 -12.60 -12.31 3.90
C VAL A 7 -11.32 -11.75 4.53
N ARG A 8 -11.42 -10.98 5.62
CA ARG A 8 -10.26 -10.44 6.38
C ARG A 8 -9.64 -11.42 7.37
N GLN A 9 -10.21 -12.62 7.56
CA GLN A 9 -9.63 -13.64 8.41
C GLN A 9 -8.33 -14.21 7.84
N PHE A 10 -8.17 -14.23 6.51
CA PHE A 10 -6.97 -14.72 5.83
C PHE A 10 -5.85 -13.68 5.95
N ARG A 11 -4.79 -14.03 6.68
CA ARG A 11 -3.72 -13.11 7.07
C ARG A 11 -2.34 -13.70 6.86
N VAL A 12 -1.37 -12.82 6.59
CA VAL A 12 0.06 -13.11 6.67
C VAL A 12 0.63 -12.23 7.78
N GLY A 13 0.97 -12.84 8.92
CA GLY A 13 1.31 -12.09 10.13
C GLY A 13 0.14 -11.18 10.55
N PRO A 14 0.38 -9.86 10.76
CA PRO A 14 -0.68 -8.94 11.15
C PRO A 14 -1.51 -8.40 9.96
N PHE A 15 -1.20 -8.80 8.71
CA PHE A 15 -1.77 -8.19 7.51
C PHE A 15 -2.86 -9.06 6.89
N ALA A 16 -4.05 -8.48 6.66
CA ALA A 16 -5.09 -9.15 5.90
C ALA A 16 -4.74 -9.17 4.41
N VAL A 17 -4.76 -10.36 3.82
CA VAL A 17 -4.46 -10.55 2.38
C VAL A 17 -5.45 -9.76 1.53
N PHE A 18 -6.72 -9.75 1.93
CA PHE A 18 -7.78 -8.99 1.28
C PHE A 18 -7.44 -7.50 1.12
N ASP A 19 -7.00 -6.85 2.20
CA ASP A 19 -6.69 -5.41 2.19
C ASP A 19 -5.56 -5.09 1.23
N ILE A 20 -4.54 -5.97 1.15
CA ILE A 20 -3.42 -5.84 0.21
C ILE A 20 -3.95 -5.98 -1.23
N VAL A 21 -4.69 -7.04 -1.53
CA VAL A 21 -5.22 -7.29 -2.88
C VAL A 21 -6.10 -6.14 -3.36
N VAL A 22 -7.02 -5.67 -2.50
CA VAL A 22 -7.90 -4.54 -2.83
C VAL A 22 -7.11 -3.25 -3.07
N SER A 23 -6.06 -3.00 -2.29
CA SER A 23 -5.19 -1.83 -2.51
C SER A 23 -4.49 -1.87 -3.86
N TYR A 24 -3.92 -3.03 -4.23
CA TYR A 24 -3.28 -3.23 -5.53
C TYR A 24 -4.28 -3.12 -6.69
N LEU A 25 -5.47 -3.71 -6.55
CA LEU A 25 -6.53 -3.63 -7.54
C LEU A 25 -7.00 -2.17 -7.72
N GLY A 26 -7.16 -1.43 -6.63
CA GLY A 26 -7.51 -0.01 -6.67
C GLY A 26 -6.49 0.81 -7.45
N ILE A 27 -5.19 0.65 -7.17
CA ILE A 27 -4.13 1.34 -7.90
C ILE A 27 -4.04 0.87 -9.34
N PHE A 28 -4.21 -0.42 -9.64
CA PHE A 28 -4.24 -0.93 -11.01
C PHE A 28 -5.29 -0.21 -11.87
N LEU A 29 -6.50 -0.04 -11.33
CA LEU A 29 -7.60 0.65 -12.00
C LEU A 29 -7.36 2.16 -12.13
N LEU A 30 -6.70 2.77 -11.13
CA LEU A 30 -6.38 4.20 -11.13
C LEU A 30 -5.13 4.55 -11.94
N ALA A 31 -4.22 3.60 -12.16
CA ALA A 31 -2.92 3.81 -12.79
C ALA A 31 -3.00 4.58 -14.13
N PRO A 32 -3.93 4.30 -15.06
CA PRO A 32 -4.03 5.09 -16.30
C PRO A 32 -4.30 6.58 -16.05
N ARG A 33 -5.10 6.92 -15.04
CA ARG A 33 -5.39 8.31 -14.67
C ARG A 33 -4.20 8.93 -13.93
N LEU A 34 -3.59 8.19 -13.01
CA LEU A 34 -2.41 8.63 -12.27
C LEU A 34 -1.21 8.88 -13.20
N THR A 35 -0.98 8.03 -14.20
CA THR A 35 0.03 8.26 -15.24
C THR A 35 -0.23 9.57 -16.00
N ARG A 36 -1.48 9.85 -16.40
CA ARG A 36 -1.80 11.14 -17.06
C ARG A 36 -1.54 12.34 -16.15
N LEU A 37 -1.81 12.21 -14.85
CA LEU A 37 -1.53 13.27 -13.88
C LEU A 37 -0.03 13.47 -13.67
N ALA A 38 0.74 12.38 -13.55
CA ALA A 38 2.20 12.43 -13.44
C ALA A 38 2.86 13.11 -14.65
N LEU A 39 2.32 12.88 -15.86
CA LEU A 39 2.82 13.54 -17.06
C LEU A 39 2.66 15.07 -17.01
N LYS A 40 1.66 15.61 -16.32
CA LYS A 40 1.48 17.07 -16.15
C LYS A 40 2.65 17.71 -15.39
N VAL A 41 3.28 16.96 -14.49
CA VAL A 41 4.47 17.39 -13.73
C VAL A 41 5.76 16.82 -14.32
N ARG A 42 5.73 16.38 -15.59
CA ARG A 42 6.86 15.79 -16.34
C ARG A 42 7.42 14.49 -15.74
N LEU A 43 6.65 13.81 -14.89
CA LEU A 43 7.01 12.50 -14.33
C LEU A 43 6.49 11.38 -15.24
N HIS A 44 7.39 10.47 -15.63
CA HIS A 44 7.08 9.33 -16.47
C HIS A 44 6.97 8.07 -15.59
N ILE A 45 5.75 7.81 -15.10
CA ILE A 45 5.47 6.65 -14.24
C ILE A 45 4.55 5.69 -14.99
N SER A 46 5.06 4.50 -15.30
CA SER A 46 4.33 3.40 -15.93
C SER A 46 3.33 2.76 -14.96
N LYS A 47 2.37 1.99 -15.49
CA LYS A 47 1.41 1.23 -14.68
C LYS A 47 2.10 0.27 -13.71
N ALA A 48 3.17 -0.40 -14.16
CA ALA A 48 3.93 -1.31 -13.31
C ALA A 48 4.60 -0.57 -12.14
N GLN A 49 5.19 0.60 -12.39
CA GLN A 49 5.78 1.42 -11.33
C GLN A 49 4.73 1.87 -10.30
N TRP A 50 3.50 2.21 -10.73
CA TRP A 50 2.42 2.52 -9.78
C TRP A 50 2.09 1.35 -8.86
N LEU A 51 2.09 0.11 -9.37
CA LEU A 51 1.86 -1.08 -8.53
C LEU A 51 2.97 -1.29 -7.51
N TRP A 52 4.23 -1.03 -7.89
CA TRP A 52 5.34 -1.05 -6.93
C TRP A 52 5.19 0.02 -5.84
N LEU A 53 4.62 1.18 -6.18
CA LEU A 53 4.37 2.27 -5.25
C LEU A 53 3.16 2.05 -4.33
N VAL A 54 2.38 0.97 -4.47
CA VAL A 54 1.19 0.74 -3.63
C VAL A 54 1.53 0.74 -2.13
N LEU A 55 2.56 -0.01 -1.73
CA LEU A 55 2.96 -0.08 -0.33
C LEU A 55 3.52 1.26 0.18
N PRO A 56 4.48 1.91 -0.51
CA PRO A 56 4.93 3.26 -0.15
C PRO A 56 3.81 4.29 -0.04
N ILE A 57 2.90 4.35 -1.03
CA ILE A 57 1.76 5.27 -1.04
C ILE A 57 0.82 4.97 0.13
N SER A 58 0.52 3.70 0.38
CA SER A 58 -0.35 3.29 1.51
C SER A 58 0.23 3.73 2.84
N ILE A 59 1.54 3.53 3.06
CA ILE A 59 2.23 3.99 4.27
C ILE A 59 2.18 5.51 4.37
N PHE A 60 2.52 6.22 3.29
CA PHE A 60 2.50 7.68 3.26
C PHE A 60 1.12 8.25 3.59
N VAL A 61 0.06 7.68 3.01
CA VAL A 61 -1.33 8.05 3.31
C VAL A 61 -1.65 7.81 4.78
N HIS A 62 -1.36 6.62 5.31
CA HIS A 62 -1.61 6.34 6.73
C HIS A 62 -0.86 7.31 7.65
N LEU A 63 0.39 7.66 7.34
CA LEU A 63 1.17 8.64 8.09
C LEU A 63 0.54 10.03 8.08
N ILE A 64 0.10 10.52 6.91
CA ILE A 64 -0.58 11.82 6.77
C ILE A 64 -1.83 11.88 7.65
N PHE A 65 -2.61 10.80 7.67
CA PHE A 65 -3.86 10.73 8.43
C PHE A 65 -3.65 10.30 9.90
N GLY A 66 -2.40 10.13 10.37
CA GLY A 66 -2.09 9.72 11.74
C GLY A 66 -2.51 8.27 12.07
N LEU A 67 -2.79 7.45 11.06
CA LEU A 67 -3.22 6.06 11.21
C LEU A 67 -2.00 5.17 11.48
N ARG A 68 -1.98 4.52 12.65
CA ARG A 68 -0.91 3.61 13.06
C ARG A 68 -1.26 2.15 12.80
N THR A 69 -1.21 1.75 11.53
CA THR A 69 -1.36 0.34 11.13
C THR A 69 -0.11 -0.47 11.49
N PRO A 70 -0.18 -1.81 11.59
CA PRO A 70 1.00 -2.64 11.80
C PRO A 70 2.13 -2.35 10.81
N LEU A 71 1.81 -2.08 9.53
CA LEU A 71 2.81 -1.81 8.50
C LEU A 71 3.54 -0.49 8.78
N THR A 72 2.79 0.58 9.08
CA THR A 72 3.40 1.87 9.43
C THR A 72 4.28 1.78 10.69
N LYS A 73 3.86 1.02 11.71
CA LYS A 73 4.66 0.81 12.92
C LYS A 73 5.98 0.11 12.60
N MET A 74 5.95 -0.90 11.73
CA MET A 74 7.16 -1.60 11.29
C MET A 74 8.13 -0.70 10.52
N VAL A 75 7.61 0.23 9.71
CA VAL A 75 8.44 1.15 8.91
C VAL A 75 9.06 2.25 9.77
N ILE A 76 8.29 2.82 10.70
CA ILE A 76 8.75 3.93 11.55
C ILE A 76 9.71 3.46 12.64
N ASP A 77 9.61 2.22 13.11
CA ASP A 77 10.54 1.68 14.12
C ASP A 77 11.97 1.68 13.53
N PRO A 78 12.89 2.51 14.04
CA PRO A 78 14.23 2.65 13.46
C PRO A 78 15.09 1.40 13.65
N ASN A 79 14.85 0.61 14.69
CA ASN A 79 15.75 -0.45 15.15
C ASN A 79 15.32 -1.85 14.72
N ASN A 80 14.07 -2.04 14.27
CA ASN A 80 13.51 -3.34 13.91
C ASN A 80 12.99 -3.40 12.46
N TYR A 81 12.47 -4.57 12.09
CA TYR A 81 11.71 -4.84 10.86
C TYR A 81 12.42 -4.52 9.53
N TYR A 82 13.73 -4.77 9.47
CA TYR A 82 14.55 -4.54 8.27
C TYR A 82 14.01 -5.23 7.00
N LEU A 83 13.43 -6.43 7.11
CA LEU A 83 12.81 -7.10 5.96
C LEU A 83 11.60 -6.32 5.41
N ALA A 84 10.76 -5.77 6.29
CA ALA A 84 9.64 -4.94 5.85
C ALA A 84 10.15 -3.67 5.15
N LYS A 85 11.19 -3.04 5.71
CA LYS A 85 11.83 -1.85 5.11
C LYS A 85 12.54 -2.12 3.78
N LEU A 86 13.00 -3.35 3.52
CA LEU A 86 13.63 -3.72 2.25
C LEU A 86 12.60 -3.95 1.13
N VAL A 87 11.39 -4.38 1.49
CA VAL A 87 10.30 -4.65 0.53
C VAL A 87 9.53 -3.38 0.15
N ILE A 88 9.66 -2.32 0.95
CA ILE A 88 8.99 -1.02 0.79
C ILE A 88 9.97 -0.01 0.18
#